data_AF-A0A2Z2GWK1-F1
#
_entry.id   AF-A0A2Z2GWK1-F1
#
_cell.length_a   1.000
_cell.length_b   1.000
_cell.length_c   1.000
_cell.angle_alpha   90.00
_cell.angle_beta   90.00
_cell.angle_gamma   90.00
#
_symmetry.space_group_name_H-M   'P 1'
#
loop_
_entity.id
_entity.type
_entity.pdbx_description
1 polymer ?
#
loop_
_entity_poly.entity_id
_entity_poly.type
_entity_poly.pdbx_seq_one_letter_code
_entity_poly.pdbx_strand_id
1 'polypeptide(L)'
;MLKIIIPTIMLIPLTWMSKPNMIWINTTTYGLLISLISLFYLNQPNDNTLNSSLMFFSDSLSAPLLALTTWLLPLMLMASQHHLSKEPLTRKKLYISMLILLQLLLIMTFTASELIFFYILFEATLIPTLIIITRWGN
;
A
#
# COMPACT_ATOMS: atom_id res chain seq x y z
N MET A 1 -9.22 4.68 9.61
CA MET A 1 -8.31 4.14 8.57
C MET A 1 -8.66 2.76 8.02
N LEU A 2 -9.48 1.96 8.72
CA LEU A 2 -9.86 0.61 8.28
C LEU A 2 -10.49 0.54 6.87
N LYS A 3 -11.18 1.60 6.43
CA LYS A 3 -11.77 1.71 5.09
C LYS A 3 -10.74 1.61 3.96
N ILE A 4 -9.47 1.95 4.21
CA ILE A 4 -8.37 1.80 3.25
C ILE A 4 -7.59 0.50 3.54
N ILE A 5 -7.36 0.20 4.82
CA ILE A 5 -6.59 -1.00 5.24
C ILE A 5 -7.26 -2.29 4.74
N ILE A 6 -8.57 -2.45 4.90
CA ILE A 6 -9.29 -3.67 4.49
C ILE A 6 -9.16 -3.90 2.97
N PRO A 7 -9.47 -2.92 2.08
CA PRO A 7 -9.21 -3.07 0.66
C PRO A 7 -7.75 -3.41 0.31
N THR A 8 -6.77 -2.83 1.00
CA THR A 8 -5.35 -3.16 0.74
C THR A 8 -5.00 -4.58 1.12
N ILE A 9 -5.52 -5.11 2.24
CA ILE A 9 -5.37 -6.53 2.61
C ILE A 9 -6.00 -7.41 1.53
N MET A 10 -7.19 -7.04 1.04
CA MET A 10 -7.91 -7.81 0.03
C MET A 10 -7.22 -7.84 -1.35
N LEU A 11 -6.26 -6.94 -1.61
CA LEU A 11 -5.40 -7.06 -2.79
C LEU A 11 -4.52 -8.32 -2.74
N ILE A 12 -4.14 -8.82 -1.56
CA ILE A 12 -3.32 -10.03 -1.45
C ILE A 12 -4.11 -11.25 -1.99
N PRO A 13 -5.28 -11.64 -1.47
CA PRO A 13 -6.08 -12.70 -2.08
C PRO A 13 -6.35 -12.50 -3.57
N LEU A 14 -6.60 -11.25 -4.00
CA LEU A 14 -6.84 -10.92 -5.40
C LEU A 14 -5.63 -11.24 -6.30
N THR A 15 -4.40 -10.97 -5.86
CA THR A 15 -3.19 -11.36 -6.62
C THR A 15 -3.04 -12.87 -6.76
N TRP A 16 -3.37 -13.61 -5.71
CA TRP A 16 -3.17 -15.06 -5.68
C TRP A 16 -4.26 -15.80 -6.45
N MET A 17 -5.50 -15.32 -6.40
CA MET A 17 -6.65 -15.95 -7.07
C MET A 17 -6.84 -15.49 -8.53
N SER A 18 -6.18 -14.42 -8.97
CA SER A 18 -6.31 -13.94 -10.36
C SER A 18 -5.65 -14.87 -11.38
N LYS A 19 -6.28 -14.92 -12.57
CA LYS A 19 -5.75 -15.60 -13.77
C LYS A 19 -4.40 -15.01 -14.17
N PRO A 20 -3.46 -15.82 -14.72
CA PRO A 20 -2.08 -15.40 -15.04
C PRO A 20 -1.98 -14.09 -15.81
N ASN A 21 -2.82 -13.92 -16.83
CA ASN A 21 -2.78 -12.75 -17.71
C ASN A 21 -3.43 -11.50 -17.08
N MET A 22 -4.27 -11.69 -16.06
CA MET A 22 -5.08 -10.63 -15.45
C MET A 22 -4.51 -10.12 -14.12
N ILE A 23 -3.42 -10.71 -13.62
CA ILE A 23 -2.85 -10.34 -12.31
C ILE A 23 -2.53 -8.84 -12.28
N TRP A 24 -1.83 -8.35 -13.29
CA TRP A 24 -1.43 -6.95 -13.41
C TRP A 24 -2.62 -6.01 -13.59
N ILE A 25 -3.59 -6.39 -14.43
CA ILE A 25 -4.77 -5.57 -14.72
C ILE A 25 -5.67 -5.44 -13.48
N ASN A 26 -5.94 -6.56 -12.80
CA ASN A 26 -6.80 -6.54 -11.62
C ASN A 26 -6.13 -5.76 -10.47
N THR A 27 -4.84 -5.98 -10.22
CA THR A 27 -4.15 -5.31 -9.13
C THR A 27 -4.00 -3.80 -9.36
N THR A 28 -3.74 -3.35 -10.59
CA THR A 28 -3.68 -1.91 -10.90
C THR A 28 -5.05 -1.25 -10.81
N THR A 29 -6.10 -1.88 -11.34
CA THR A 29 -7.47 -1.33 -11.31
C THR A 29 -7.99 -1.18 -9.88
N TYR A 30 -7.87 -2.22 -9.05
CA TYR A 30 -8.27 -2.12 -7.64
C TYR A 30 -7.32 -1.21 -6.83
N GLY A 31 -6.03 -1.16 -7.15
CA GLY A 31 -5.10 -0.18 -6.56
C GLY A 31 -5.50 1.27 -6.84
N LEU A 32 -5.91 1.57 -8.08
CA LEU A 32 -6.41 2.89 -8.46
C LEU A 32 -7.73 3.22 -7.75
N LEU A 33 -8.65 2.26 -7.60
CA LEU A 33 -9.87 2.45 -6.81
C LEU A 33 -9.56 2.83 -5.35
N ILE A 34 -8.57 2.17 -4.73
CA ILE A 34 -8.13 2.53 -3.37
C ILE A 34 -7.54 3.94 -3.33
N SER A 35 -6.76 4.33 -4.35
CA SER A 35 -6.19 5.67 -4.44
C SER A 35 -7.29 6.76 -4.53
N LEU A 36 -8.37 6.51 -5.28
CA LEU A 36 -9.51 7.42 -5.35
C LEU A 36 -10.21 7.57 -3.99
N ILE A 37 -10.38 6.47 -3.27
CA ILE A 37 -10.97 6.49 -1.92
C ILE A 37 -10.08 7.29 -0.94
N SER A 38 -8.76 7.28 -1.12
CA SER A 38 -7.85 8.00 -0.22
C SER A 38 -7.98 9.52 -0.30
N LEU A 39 -8.44 10.07 -1.43
CA LEU A 39 -8.63 11.51 -1.60
C LEU A 39 -9.65 12.10 -0.62
N PHE A 40 -10.59 11.29 -0.11
CA PHE A 40 -11.53 11.75 0.91
C PHE A 40 -10.86 12.19 2.21
N TYR A 41 -9.64 11.69 2.51
CA TYR A 41 -8.90 12.06 3.71
C TYR A 41 -8.21 13.44 3.63
N LEU A 42 -8.12 14.04 2.44
CA LEU A 42 -7.59 15.40 2.27
C LEU A 42 -8.54 16.48 2.80
N ASN A 43 -9.82 16.14 3.00
CA ASN A 43 -10.81 17.06 3.52
C ASN A 43 -10.70 17.18 5.05
N GLN A 44 -9.66 17.88 5.53
CA GLN A 44 -9.40 18.10 6.94
C GLN A 44 -10.03 19.42 7.41
N PRO A 45 -10.82 19.43 8.50
CA PRO A 45 -11.23 20.68 9.13
C PRO A 45 -10.03 21.35 9.82
N ASN A 46 -10.02 22.69 9.84
CA ASN A 46 -8.85 23.46 10.26
C ASN A 46 -8.52 23.31 11.77
N ASP A 47 -9.54 23.04 12.59
CA ASP A 47 -9.40 23.07 14.05
C ASP A 47 -9.36 21.68 14.71
N ASN A 48 -9.84 20.65 14.01
CA ASN A 48 -9.88 19.28 14.53
C ASN A 48 -9.22 18.32 13.56
N THR A 49 -8.29 17.53 14.08
CA THR A 49 -7.76 16.39 13.37
C THR A 49 -8.85 15.34 13.17
N LEU A 50 -8.85 14.65 12.02
CA LEU A 50 -9.78 13.55 11.77
C LEU A 50 -9.37 12.32 12.60
N ASN A 51 -9.77 12.32 13.87
CA ASN A 51 -9.62 11.17 14.76
C ASN A 51 -10.61 10.07 14.37
N SER A 52 -10.10 8.93 13.89
CA SER A 52 -10.94 7.82 13.46
C SER A 52 -11.16 6.77 14.55
N SER A 53 -10.14 6.49 15.36
CA SER A 53 -10.19 5.60 16.51
C SER A 53 -9.01 5.85 17.45
N LEU A 54 -8.98 5.17 18.61
CA LEU A 54 -7.86 5.23 19.57
C LEU A 54 -6.50 4.89 18.94
N MET A 55 -6.46 4.00 17.95
CA MET A 55 -5.23 3.56 17.29
C MET A 55 -4.88 4.35 16.02
N PHE A 56 -5.87 4.99 15.40
CA PHE A 56 -5.70 5.60 14.08
C PHE A 56 -6.26 7.01 13.99
N PHE A 57 -5.40 7.96 13.64
CA PHE A 57 -5.75 9.34 13.38
C PHE A 57 -5.22 9.81 12.02
N SER A 58 -5.73 10.95 11.54
CA SER A 58 -5.13 11.68 10.43
C SER A 58 -5.21 13.17 10.60
N ASP A 59 -4.07 13.81 10.43
CA ASP A 59 -3.89 15.26 10.40
C ASP A 59 -3.61 15.73 8.97
N SER A 60 -3.57 17.05 8.80
CA SER A 60 -3.17 17.75 7.57
C SER A 60 -1.79 17.33 7.03
N LEU A 61 -0.88 16.83 7.88
CA LEU A 61 0.42 16.30 7.47
C LEU A 61 0.32 14.85 6.96
N SER A 62 -0.41 14.00 7.67
CA SER A 62 -0.55 12.58 7.32
C SER A 62 -1.39 12.37 6.05
N ALA A 63 -2.40 13.20 5.81
CA ALA A 63 -3.36 13.00 4.73
C ALA A 63 -2.72 13.08 3.32
N PRO A 64 -1.86 14.07 3.00
CA PRO A 64 -1.11 14.09 1.73
C PRO A 64 -0.18 12.88 1.59
N LEU A 65 0.50 12.48 2.66
CA LEU A 65 1.40 11.30 2.64
C LEU A 65 0.60 10.01 2.37
N LEU A 66 -0.57 9.87 2.99
CA LEU A 66 -1.47 8.74 2.77
C LEU A 66 -1.96 8.71 1.32
N ALA A 67 -2.43 9.84 0.78
CA ALA A 67 -2.83 9.95 -0.61
C ALA A 67 -1.68 9.63 -1.59
N LEU A 68 -0.46 10.07 -1.29
CA LEU A 68 0.72 9.73 -2.08
C LEU A 68 1.02 8.23 -2.04
N THR A 69 0.98 7.61 -0.86
CA THR A 69 1.31 6.18 -0.71
C THR A 69 0.35 5.27 -1.46
N THR A 70 -0.95 5.57 -1.42
CA THR A 70 -1.98 4.81 -2.15
C THR A 70 -1.90 5.03 -3.66
N TRP A 71 -1.49 6.22 -4.07
CA TRP A 71 -1.24 6.55 -5.48
C TRP A 71 -0.01 5.84 -6.05
N LEU A 72 1.04 5.69 -5.25
CA LEU A 72 2.30 5.08 -5.68
C LEU A 72 2.17 3.59 -6.05
N LEU A 73 1.29 2.81 -5.39
CA LEU A 73 1.19 1.37 -5.70
C LEU A 73 0.82 1.10 -7.16
N PRO A 74 -0.26 1.68 -7.74
CA PRO A 74 -0.57 1.52 -9.16
C PRO A 74 0.58 1.91 -10.09
N LEU A 75 1.31 2.99 -9.78
CA LEU A 75 2.44 3.46 -10.58
C LEU A 75 3.61 2.46 -10.54
N MET A 76 3.95 1.96 -9.35
CA MET A 76 4.98 0.92 -9.19
C MET A 76 4.59 -0.37 -9.91
N LEU A 77 3.30 -0.73 -9.88
CA LEU A 77 2.79 -1.88 -10.61
C LEU A 77 2.88 -1.68 -12.12
N MET A 78 2.70 -0.48 -12.67
CA MET A 78 2.89 -0.22 -14.10
C MET A 78 4.36 -0.23 -14.51
N ALA A 79 5.24 0.37 -13.69
CA ALA A 79 6.67 0.45 -13.98
C ALA A 79 7.36 -0.93 -13.97
N SER A 80 6.96 -1.83 -13.06
CA SER A 80 7.64 -3.11 -12.84
C SER A 80 7.25 -4.23 -13.81
N GLN A 81 6.15 -4.10 -14.59
CA GLN A 81 5.63 -5.19 -15.43
C GLN A 81 6.62 -5.63 -16.50
N HIS A 82 7.33 -4.68 -17.10
CA HIS A 82 8.24 -4.94 -18.21
C HIS A 82 9.46 -5.73 -17.76
N HIS A 83 10.10 -5.29 -16.68
CA HIS A 83 11.29 -5.94 -16.10
C HIS A 83 10.97 -7.37 -15.63
N LEU A 84 9.80 -7.56 -15.02
CA LEU A 84 9.37 -8.86 -14.50
C LEU A 84 8.79 -9.79 -15.57
N SER A 85 8.70 -9.39 -16.83
CA SER A 85 8.05 -10.16 -17.90
C SER A 85 8.56 -11.61 -18.03
N LYS A 86 9.86 -11.83 -17.81
CA LYS A 86 10.55 -13.14 -17.91
C LYS A 86 10.47 -13.99 -16.63
N GLU A 87 10.05 -13.43 -15.50
CA GLU A 87 9.98 -14.18 -14.24
C GLU A 87 8.80 -15.19 -14.22
N PRO A 88 8.94 -16.33 -13.52
CA PRO A 88 7.86 -17.28 -13.32
C PRO A 88 6.71 -16.63 -12.55
N LEU A 89 5.49 -17.13 -12.80
CA LEU A 89 4.25 -16.57 -12.28
C LEU A 89 4.22 -16.46 -10.75
N THR A 90 4.75 -17.45 -10.04
CA THR A 90 4.80 -17.43 -8.57
C THR A 90 5.65 -16.28 -8.04
N ARG A 91 6.78 -15.98 -8.69
CA ARG A 91 7.64 -14.86 -8.31
C ARG A 91 7.01 -13.51 -8.65
N LYS A 92 6.28 -13.41 -9.76
CA LYS A 92 5.46 -12.21 -10.07
C LYS A 92 4.42 -11.96 -8.98
N LYS A 93 3.69 -13.00 -8.55
CA LYS A 93 2.71 -12.90 -7.45
C LYS A 93 3.38 -12.49 -6.14
N LEU A 94 4.53 -13.07 -5.82
CA LEU A 94 5.30 -12.70 -4.62
C LEU A 94 5.75 -11.24 -4.66
N TYR A 95 6.29 -10.77 -5.77
CA TYR A 95 6.69 -9.37 -5.93
C TYR A 95 5.52 -8.40 -5.70
N ILE A 96 4.36 -8.67 -6.32
CA ILE A 96 3.18 -7.84 -6.13
C ILE A 96 2.69 -7.90 -4.67
N SER A 97 2.73 -9.08 -4.03
CA SER A 97 2.38 -9.18 -2.62
C SER A 97 3.33 -8.41 -1.69
N MET A 98 4.62 -8.33 -2.01
CA MET A 98 5.59 -7.51 -1.26
C MET A 98 5.31 -6.02 -1.42
N LEU A 99 4.95 -5.56 -2.62
CA LEU A 99 4.53 -4.17 -2.84
C LEU A 99 3.25 -3.83 -2.07
N ILE A 100 2.26 -4.73 -2.05
CA ILE A 100 1.02 -4.54 -1.29
C ILE A 100 1.31 -4.53 0.21
N LEU A 101 2.16 -5.43 0.70
CA LEU A 101 2.57 -5.47 2.11
C LEU A 101 3.29 -4.19 2.51
N LEU A 102 4.17 -3.67 1.66
CA LEU A 102 4.83 -2.39 1.87
C LEU A 102 3.83 -1.24 1.98
N GLN A 103 2.87 -1.16 1.05
CA GLN A 103 1.83 -0.13 1.07
C GLN A 103 0.99 -0.22 2.36
N LEU A 104 0.61 -1.44 2.76
CA LEU A 104 -0.18 -1.68 3.96
C LEU A 104 0.54 -1.18 5.22
N LEU A 105 1.84 -1.47 5.34
CA LEU A 105 2.65 -0.98 6.46
C LEU A 105 2.74 0.54 6.46
N LEU A 106 3.00 1.16 5.30
CA LEU A 106 3.09 2.63 5.17
C LEU A 106 1.78 3.35 5.51
N ILE A 107 0.63 2.79 5.12
CA ILE A 107 -0.67 3.37 5.48
C ILE A 107 -0.86 3.34 7.00
N MET A 108 -0.45 2.25 7.65
CA MET A 108 -0.53 2.16 9.11
C MET A 108 0.51 3.06 9.80
N THR A 109 1.73 3.21 9.26
CA THR A 109 2.74 4.11 9.85
C THR A 109 2.25 5.54 9.88
N PHE A 110 1.72 6.06 8.77
CA PHE A 110 1.30 7.47 8.72
C PHE A 110 0.04 7.77 9.54
N THR A 111 -0.62 6.74 10.06
CA THR A 111 -1.89 6.90 10.79
C THR A 111 -1.84 6.41 12.22
N ALA A 112 -0.71 5.87 12.67
CA ALA A 112 -0.52 5.38 14.03
C ALA A 112 -0.57 6.51 15.06
N SER A 113 -1.46 6.40 16.06
CA SER A 113 -1.58 7.36 17.17
C SER A 113 -0.42 7.28 18.18
N GLU A 114 -0.01 6.06 18.52
CA GLU A 114 1.03 5.81 19.52
C GLU A 114 2.41 5.71 18.88
N LEU A 115 3.40 6.41 19.45
CA LEU A 115 4.77 6.46 18.92
C LEU A 115 5.46 5.10 18.88
N ILE A 116 5.20 4.22 19.84
CA ILE A 116 5.78 2.88 19.83
C ILE A 116 5.20 2.02 18.70
N PHE A 117 3.90 2.19 18.41
CA PHE A 117 3.24 1.50 17.31
C PHE A 117 3.72 2.02 15.97
N PHE A 118 3.89 3.34 15.84
CA PHE A 118 4.55 3.98 14.71
C PHE A 118 5.94 3.39 14.46
N TYR A 119 6.78 3.28 15.50
CA TYR A 119 8.15 2.77 15.37
C TYR A 119 8.18 1.31 14.89
N ILE A 120 7.35 0.45 15.47
CA ILE A 120 7.27 -0.97 15.07
C ILE A 120 6.87 -1.08 13.59
N LEU A 121 5.87 -0.32 13.17
CA LEU A 121 5.41 -0.31 11.78
C LEU A 121 6.46 0.26 10.84
N PHE A 122 7.17 1.31 11.27
CA PHE A 122 8.24 1.94 10.51
C PHE A 122 9.37 0.96 10.24
N GLU A 123 9.87 0.28 11.27
CA GLU A 123 10.89 -0.77 11.13
C GLU A 123 10.38 -1.96 10.31
N ALA A 124 9.10 -2.32 10.45
CA ALA A 124 8.50 -3.40 9.64
C ALA A 124 8.55 -3.10 8.13
N THR A 125 8.56 -1.83 7.70
CA THR A 125 8.70 -1.48 6.27
C THR A 125 10.06 -1.90 5.68
N LEU A 126 11.09 -2.10 6.52
CA LEU A 126 12.39 -2.56 6.06
C LEU A 126 12.34 -3.99 5.51
N ILE A 127 11.41 -4.83 5.98
CA ILE A 127 11.36 -6.23 5.57
C ILE A 127 10.94 -6.36 4.09
N PRO A 128 9.79 -5.82 3.64
CA PRO A 128 9.41 -5.92 2.23
C PRO A 128 10.37 -5.18 1.31
N THR A 129 10.91 -4.02 1.73
CA THR A 129 11.87 -3.25 0.92
C THR A 129 13.17 -4.00 0.70
N LEU A 130 13.75 -4.58 1.76
CA LEU A 130 14.97 -5.38 1.66
C LEU A 130 14.77 -6.61 0.76
N ILE A 131 13.63 -7.29 0.87
CA ILE A 131 13.29 -8.42 0.01
C ILE A 131 13.21 -7.98 -1.45
N ILE A 132 12.55 -6.85 -1.74
CA ILE A 132 12.43 -6.32 -3.10
C ILE A 132 13.81 -6.01 -3.70
N ILE A 133 14.66 -5.30 -2.95
CA ILE A 133 15.99 -4.86 -3.42
C ILE A 133 16.93 -6.05 -3.63
N THR A 134 17.05 -6.95 -2.65
CA THR A 134 18.02 -8.05 -2.72
C THR A 134 17.62 -9.15 -3.69
N ARG A 135 16.32 -9.31 -3.98
CA ARG A 135 15.81 -10.39 -4.83
C ARG A 135 15.52 -9.98 -6.27
N TRP A 136 15.02 -8.76 -6.48
CA TRP A 136 14.64 -8.23 -7.79
C TRP A 136 15.43 -6.98 -8.19
N GLY A 137 16.42 -6.56 -7.39
CA GLY A 137 17.44 -5.63 -7.82
C GLY A 137 18.29 -6.27 -8.92
N ASN A 138 18.44 -5.56 -10.04
CA ASN A 138 19.39 -5.89 -11.09
C ASN A 138 20.80 -5.46 -10.69
#